data_AF-A0A069I3H4-F1
#
_entry.id   AF-A0A069I3H4-F1
#
_cell.length_a   1.000
_cell.length_b   1.000
_cell.length_c   1.000
_cell.angle_alpha   90.00
_cell.angle_beta   90.00
_cell.angle_gamma   90.00
#
_symmetry.space_group_name_H-M   'P 1'
#
loop_
_entity.id
_entity.type
_entity.pdbx_description
1 polymer ?
#
loop_
_entity_poly.entity_id
_entity_poly.type
_entity_poly.pdbx_seq_one_letter_code
_entity_poly.pdbx_strand_id
1 'polypeptide(L)'
;MKLQKTILVAALGALLASGCATRGGESTVSSDTVLRCAALGTGGAIVGALIGGTKGAIGGAAAGLAACAVIEVATRQTKTAAEVDREYKVSNRNRLPRTAEVNAYNTVVTPSGAVKAGEAIKLQSTIRAVSGTNEPVQEVKEILTVYAPSGEEFKRGEKIVSSAPGSGEFDNSFTLKLPAGAPQGTYRLKSQVVLNGKPGITRENQLQLARVGDTFTVAMLDH
;
A
#
# COMPACT_ATOMS: atom_id res chain seq x y z
N MET A 1 38.18 -48.24 15.31
CA MET A 1 36.95 -47.63 15.85
C MET A 1 37.24 -46.19 16.26
N LYS A 2 36.48 -45.26 15.66
CA LYS A 2 36.13 -43.87 16.02
C LYS A 2 37.07 -43.03 16.91
N LEU A 3 37.65 -42.00 16.29
CA LEU A 3 38.10 -40.74 16.89
C LEU A 3 36.95 -40.04 17.62
N GLN A 4 37.10 -39.79 18.93
CA GLN A 4 36.26 -38.84 19.67
C GLN A 4 36.82 -37.42 19.47
N LYS A 5 36.00 -36.55 18.88
CA LYS A 5 36.24 -35.10 18.80
C LYS A 5 35.70 -34.42 20.05
N THR A 6 36.56 -33.65 20.71
CA THR A 6 36.19 -32.71 21.78
C THR A 6 36.90 -31.39 21.54
N ILE A 7 36.19 -30.35 21.09
CA ILE A 7 36.47 -28.88 21.24
C ILE A 7 35.11 -28.22 20.91
N LEU A 8 34.26 -27.70 21.81
CA LEU A 8 34.30 -26.70 22.90
C LEU A 8 34.48 -25.22 22.45
N VAL A 9 33.60 -24.35 22.99
CA VAL A 9 33.66 -22.87 23.08
C VAL A 9 33.12 -22.11 21.84
N ALA A 10 31.94 -21.47 21.83
CA ALA A 10 31.35 -20.38 22.65
C ALA A 10 31.72 -18.96 22.21
N ALA A 11 30.71 -18.10 21.97
CA ALA A 11 30.63 -16.65 22.21
C ALA A 11 29.46 -16.08 21.40
N LEU A 12 28.34 -15.76 22.05
CA LEU A 12 28.00 -14.45 22.63
C LEU A 12 27.45 -13.47 21.59
N GLY A 13 26.16 -13.13 21.78
CA GLY A 13 25.46 -12.11 21.03
C GLY A 13 26.06 -10.72 21.25
N ALA A 14 25.99 -9.90 20.21
CA ALA A 14 26.28 -8.49 20.25
C ALA A 14 25.08 -7.69 19.72
N LEU A 15 24.41 -7.05 20.68
CA LEU A 15 23.86 -5.69 20.66
C LEU A 15 22.87 -5.28 19.56
N LEU A 16 21.61 -5.22 20.02
CA LEU A 16 20.64 -4.18 19.71
C LEU A 16 21.21 -2.76 19.93
N ALA A 17 20.58 -1.79 19.26
CA ALA A 17 20.62 -0.34 19.45
C ALA A 17 21.58 0.49 18.57
N SER A 18 21.03 1.00 17.47
CA SER A 18 21.34 2.34 16.95
C SER A 18 20.04 3.06 16.62
N GLY A 19 19.46 3.67 17.65
CA GLY A 19 18.56 4.82 17.53
C GLY A 19 19.35 6.14 17.61
N CYS A 20 18.66 7.24 17.27
CA CYS A 20 19.11 8.63 17.05
C CYS A 20 19.53 8.91 15.59
N ALA A 21 18.96 9.88 14.86
CA ALA A 21 18.00 10.93 15.18
C ALA A 21 17.24 11.32 13.89
N THR A 22 15.92 11.48 13.99
CA THR A 22 15.11 12.14 12.96
C THR A 22 15.22 13.65 13.16
N ARG A 23 15.97 14.32 12.27
CA ARG A 23 15.78 15.75 11.99
C ARG A 23 14.93 15.86 10.72
N GLY A 24 13.84 16.62 10.83
CA GLY A 24 12.99 16.96 9.70
C GLY A 24 13.71 17.86 8.69
N GLY A 25 13.32 17.75 7.43
CA GLY A 25 13.74 18.64 6.35
C GLY A 25 13.89 17.91 5.03
N GLU A 26 12.92 18.14 4.14
CA GLU A 26 12.94 17.91 2.68
C GLU A 26 13.12 16.49 2.10
N SER A 27 12.20 16.16 1.20
CA SER A 27 12.11 14.92 0.43
C SER A 27 13.22 14.79 -0.62
N THR A 28 14.46 14.59 -0.18
CA THR A 28 15.52 13.97 -1.01
C THR A 28 15.60 12.51 -0.58
N VAL A 29 15.35 11.57 -1.49
CA VAL A 29 15.51 10.14 -1.21
C VAL A 29 17.01 9.88 -1.01
N SER A 30 17.48 9.88 0.24
CA SER A 30 18.90 9.66 0.57
C SER A 30 19.38 8.30 0.06
N SER A 31 20.62 8.26 -0.43
CA SER A 31 21.31 7.03 -0.85
C SER A 31 21.28 5.93 0.21
N ASP A 32 21.31 6.31 1.49
CA ASP A 32 21.19 5.38 2.63
C ASP A 32 19.83 4.65 2.67
N THR A 33 18.73 5.34 2.33
CA THR A 33 17.40 4.72 2.28
C THR A 33 17.32 3.72 1.13
N VAL A 34 17.88 4.07 -0.03
CA VAL A 34 17.94 3.16 -1.18
C VAL A 34 18.77 1.91 -0.85
N LEU A 35 19.92 2.09 -0.20
CA LEU A 35 20.80 0.99 0.19
C LEU A 35 20.15 0.08 1.23
N ARG A 36 19.44 0.65 2.21
CA ARG A 36 18.69 -0.12 3.22
C ARG A 36 17.56 -0.92 2.57
N CYS A 37 16.82 -0.33 1.64
CA CYS A 37 15.75 -1.03 0.94
C CYS A 37 16.27 -2.13 0.02
N ALA A 38 17.39 -1.89 -0.68
CA ALA A 38 18.08 -2.91 -1.44
C ALA A 38 18.56 -4.06 -0.54
N ALA A 39 19.12 -3.75 0.63
CA ALA A 39 19.55 -4.74 1.62
C ALA A 39 18.39 -5.55 2.22
N LEU A 40 17.21 -4.94 2.41
CA LEU A 40 16.01 -5.66 2.83
C LEU A 40 15.48 -6.58 1.72
N GLY A 41 15.53 -6.13 0.46
CA GLY A 41 15.21 -6.98 -0.69
C GLY A 41 16.15 -8.17 -0.81
N THR A 42 17.46 -7.97 -0.77
CA THR A 42 18.43 -9.07 -0.86
C THR A 42 18.42 -9.96 0.37
N GLY A 43 18.32 -9.37 1.57
CA GLY A 43 18.18 -10.12 2.83
C GLY A 43 16.92 -10.98 2.85
N GLY A 44 15.79 -10.41 2.40
CA GLY A 44 14.55 -11.14 2.21
C GLY A 44 14.69 -12.28 1.20
N ALA A 45 15.43 -12.07 0.10
CA ALA A 45 15.71 -13.10 -0.88
C ALA A 45 16.47 -14.29 -0.30
N ILE A 46 17.50 -14.03 0.52
CA ILE A 46 18.30 -15.08 1.17
C ILE A 46 17.43 -15.89 2.14
N VAL A 47 16.71 -15.20 3.02
CA VAL A 47 15.83 -15.86 4.00
C VAL A 47 14.72 -16.66 3.29
N GLY A 48 14.13 -16.08 2.26
CA GLY A 48 13.11 -16.74 1.46
C GLY A 48 13.65 -17.96 0.70
N ALA A 49 14.88 -17.90 0.19
CA ALA A 49 15.52 -19.02 -0.50
C ALA A 49 15.68 -20.25 0.40
N LEU A 50 16.04 -20.03 1.67
CA LEU A 50 16.19 -21.09 2.65
C LEU A 50 14.88 -21.82 2.95
N ILE A 51 13.74 -21.11 2.88
CA ILE A 51 12.42 -21.64 3.22
C ILE A 51 11.73 -22.27 2.00
N GLY A 52 11.86 -21.65 0.82
CA GLY A 52 11.05 -21.98 -0.36
C GLY A 52 11.83 -22.15 -1.66
N GLY A 53 13.16 -22.29 -1.61
CA GLY A 53 14.01 -22.37 -2.79
C GLY A 53 13.93 -21.13 -3.67
N THR A 54 14.01 -21.28 -4.99
CA THR A 54 13.99 -20.15 -5.93
C THR A 54 12.71 -19.31 -5.85
N LYS A 55 11.54 -19.94 -5.69
CA LYS A 55 10.27 -19.24 -5.49
C LYS A 55 10.26 -18.46 -4.17
N GLY A 56 10.78 -19.06 -3.11
CA GLY A 56 10.95 -18.41 -1.82
C GLY A 56 11.90 -17.22 -1.90
N ALA A 57 12.98 -17.30 -2.69
CA ALA A 57 13.90 -16.18 -2.90
C ALA A 57 13.21 -14.97 -3.54
N ILE A 58 12.39 -15.19 -4.57
CA ILE A 58 11.65 -14.11 -5.24
C ILE A 58 10.62 -13.50 -4.29
N GLY A 59 9.80 -14.33 -3.63
CA GLY A 59 8.79 -13.85 -2.70
C GLY A 59 9.40 -13.14 -1.49
N GLY A 60 10.51 -13.64 -0.96
CA GLY A 60 11.26 -13.01 0.12
C GLY A 60 11.86 -11.67 -0.28
N ALA A 61 12.36 -11.55 -1.52
CA ALA A 61 12.85 -10.27 -2.04
C ALA A 61 11.74 -9.23 -2.17
N ALA A 62 10.60 -9.63 -2.75
CA ALA A 62 9.43 -8.77 -2.89
C ALA A 62 8.91 -8.32 -1.51
N ALA A 63 8.84 -9.23 -0.53
CA ALA A 63 8.44 -8.93 0.84
C ALA A 63 9.42 -7.97 1.55
N GLY A 64 10.73 -8.16 1.35
CA GLY A 64 11.75 -7.24 1.87
C GLY A 64 11.61 -5.83 1.31
N LEU A 65 11.32 -5.71 0.01
CA LEU A 65 11.10 -4.42 -0.65
C LEU A 65 9.75 -3.79 -0.27
N ALA A 66 8.70 -4.59 -0.12
CA ALA A 66 7.38 -4.15 0.34
C ALA A 66 7.43 -3.37 1.67
N ALA A 67 8.34 -3.75 2.57
CA ALA A 67 8.56 -3.02 3.82
C ALA A 67 8.93 -1.55 3.59
N CYS A 68 9.64 -1.25 2.49
CA CYS A 68 10.05 0.10 2.10
C CYS A 68 9.02 0.88 1.29
N ALA A 69 7.98 0.24 0.77
CA ALA A 69 6.94 0.96 0.05
C ALA A 69 6.19 1.90 1.01
N VAL A 70 5.91 3.12 0.56
CA VAL A 70 5.22 4.15 1.33
C VAL A 70 3.84 4.36 0.75
N ILE A 71 2.83 4.50 1.63
CA ILE A 71 1.49 4.92 1.28
C ILE A 71 1.13 6.13 2.15
N GLU A 72 1.03 7.31 1.55
CA GLU A 72 0.52 8.51 2.20
C GLU A 72 -0.98 8.60 1.96
N VAL A 73 -1.75 9.08 2.94
CA VAL A 73 -3.21 9.18 2.82
C VAL A 73 -3.74 10.54 3.22
N ALA A 74 -4.64 11.08 2.40
CA ALA A 74 -5.32 12.35 2.65
C ALA A 74 -6.81 12.23 2.34
N THR A 75 -7.65 12.86 3.16
CA THR A 75 -9.11 12.81 3.04
C THR A 75 -9.71 14.19 3.23
N ARG A 76 -10.76 14.50 2.46
CA ARG A 76 -11.57 15.71 2.62
C ARG A 76 -13.04 15.40 2.41
N GLN A 77 -13.91 15.90 3.29
CA GLN A 77 -15.34 15.89 3.06
C GLN A 77 -15.72 16.95 2.02
N THR A 78 -16.43 16.53 0.97
CA THR A 78 -16.89 17.40 -0.12
C THR A 78 -18.36 17.77 0.01
N LYS A 79 -19.17 16.91 0.63
CA LYS A 79 -20.59 17.18 0.95
C LYS A 79 -20.94 16.73 2.35
N THR A 80 -21.79 17.53 3.00
CA THR A 80 -22.33 17.27 4.34
C THR A 80 -23.43 16.21 4.31
N ALA A 81 -23.82 15.72 5.49
CA ALA A 81 -24.92 14.77 5.61
C ALA A 81 -26.24 15.32 5.04
N ALA A 82 -26.58 16.57 5.34
CA ALA A 82 -27.82 17.19 4.89
C ALA A 82 -27.89 17.31 3.36
N GLU A 83 -26.76 17.66 2.72
CA GLU A 83 -26.67 17.74 1.26
C GLU A 83 -26.83 16.38 0.61
N VAL A 84 -26.11 15.37 1.10
CA VAL A 84 -26.18 14.00 0.57
C VAL A 84 -27.58 13.40 0.76
N ASP A 85 -28.19 13.57 1.93
CA ASP A 85 -29.54 13.06 2.21
C ASP A 85 -30.58 13.72 1.30
N ARG A 86 -30.46 15.03 1.06
CA ARG A 86 -31.33 15.78 0.16
C ARG A 86 -31.18 15.29 -1.28
N GLU A 87 -29.95 15.19 -1.77
CA GLU A 87 -29.67 14.70 -3.13
C GLU A 87 -30.14 13.26 -3.32
N TYR A 88 -29.92 12.39 -2.33
CA TYR A 88 -30.41 11.02 -2.38
C TYR A 88 -31.94 10.99 -2.48
N LYS A 89 -32.65 11.74 -1.62
CA LYS A 89 -34.11 11.80 -1.59
C LYS A 89 -34.69 12.26 -2.93
N VAL A 90 -34.10 13.28 -3.57
CA VAL A 90 -34.52 13.76 -4.90
C VAL A 90 -34.52 12.62 -5.92
N SER A 91 -33.50 11.78 -5.90
CA SER A 91 -33.38 10.63 -6.81
C SER A 91 -34.16 9.39 -6.36
N ASN A 92 -34.66 9.34 -5.12
CA ASN A 92 -35.22 8.14 -4.49
C ASN A 92 -36.61 8.37 -3.88
N ARG A 93 -37.52 9.02 -4.63
CA ARG A 93 -38.93 9.22 -4.23
C ARG A 93 -39.09 9.85 -2.85
N ASN A 94 -38.20 10.78 -2.51
CA ASN A 94 -38.12 11.45 -1.22
C ASN A 94 -37.89 10.53 -0.01
N ARG A 95 -37.24 9.38 -0.21
CA ARG A 95 -36.92 8.42 0.86
C ARG A 95 -35.42 8.16 0.97
N LEU A 96 -34.97 7.92 2.20
CA LEU A 96 -33.66 7.36 2.51
C LEU A 96 -33.71 5.83 2.43
N PRO A 97 -32.56 5.14 2.28
CA PRO A 97 -32.53 3.69 2.35
C PRO A 97 -32.91 3.21 3.75
N ARG A 98 -33.20 1.92 3.91
CA ARG A 98 -33.50 1.35 5.24
C ARG A 98 -32.25 1.21 6.10
N THR A 99 -31.15 0.78 5.49
CA THR A 99 -29.85 0.59 6.12
C THR A 99 -28.83 1.51 5.48
N ALA A 100 -27.76 1.84 6.20
CA ALA A 100 -26.66 2.61 5.64
C ALA A 100 -26.06 1.90 4.41
N GLU A 101 -25.73 2.67 3.37
CA GLU A 101 -25.12 2.15 2.15
C GLU A 101 -24.09 3.10 1.54
N VAL A 102 -23.15 2.53 0.78
CA VAL A 102 -22.27 3.29 -0.11
C VAL A 102 -22.99 3.41 -1.45
N ASN A 103 -23.60 4.56 -1.72
CA ASN A 103 -24.40 4.75 -2.93
C ASN A 103 -23.53 5.11 -4.16
N ALA A 104 -22.33 5.68 -3.95
CA ALA A 104 -21.37 5.91 -5.03
C ALA A 104 -19.94 5.64 -4.56
N TYR A 105 -19.16 4.97 -5.41
CA TYR A 105 -17.73 4.77 -5.22
C TYR A 105 -17.00 4.68 -6.56
N ASN A 106 -16.16 5.68 -6.82
CA ASN A 106 -15.35 5.80 -8.03
C ASN A 106 -13.88 5.97 -7.67
N THR A 107 -13.00 5.41 -8.51
CA THR A 107 -11.55 5.51 -8.34
C THR A 107 -10.86 5.89 -9.63
N VAL A 108 -9.79 6.68 -9.53
CA VAL A 108 -8.92 7.04 -10.66
C VAL A 108 -7.47 6.87 -10.22
N VAL A 109 -6.66 6.22 -11.06
CA VAL A 109 -5.21 6.09 -10.84
C VAL A 109 -4.48 7.09 -11.75
N THR A 110 -3.55 7.83 -11.15
CA THR A 110 -2.66 8.75 -11.84
C THR A 110 -1.20 8.47 -11.47
N PRO A 111 -0.28 8.41 -12.45
CA PRO A 111 -0.54 8.50 -13.89
C PRO A 111 -1.24 7.23 -14.42
N SER A 112 -1.91 7.34 -15.58
CA SER A 112 -2.67 6.24 -16.21
C SER A 112 -1.81 5.35 -17.13
N GLY A 113 -0.49 5.50 -17.07
CA GLY A 113 0.47 4.83 -17.95
C GLY A 113 1.53 4.02 -17.19
N ALA A 114 2.59 3.63 -17.88
CA ALA A 114 3.72 2.98 -17.24
C ALA A 114 4.47 3.96 -16.32
N VAL A 115 4.78 3.53 -15.12
CA VAL A 115 5.52 4.31 -14.11
C VAL A 115 6.90 3.74 -13.88
N LYS A 116 7.82 4.58 -13.42
CA LYS A 116 9.13 4.15 -12.93
C LYS A 116 9.08 3.87 -11.43
N ALA A 117 10.03 3.06 -10.95
CA ALA A 117 10.24 2.92 -9.52
C ALA A 117 10.61 4.29 -8.91
N GLY A 118 10.09 4.57 -7.71
CA GLY A 118 10.22 5.85 -7.00
C GLY A 118 9.22 6.92 -7.42
N GLU A 119 8.56 6.77 -8.57
CA GLU A 119 7.51 7.69 -9.02
C GLU A 119 6.26 7.58 -8.13
N ALA A 120 5.60 8.72 -7.90
CA ALA A 120 4.40 8.77 -7.10
C ALA A 120 3.20 8.29 -7.92
N ILE A 121 2.55 7.22 -7.45
CA ILE A 121 1.30 6.71 -8.00
C ILE A 121 0.19 7.12 -7.05
N LYS A 122 -0.79 7.87 -7.53
CA LYS A 122 -1.91 8.33 -6.72
C LYS A 122 -3.20 7.61 -7.14
N LEU A 123 -3.82 6.93 -6.19
CA LEU A 123 -5.20 6.46 -6.30
C LEU A 123 -6.10 7.51 -5.65
N GLN A 124 -6.96 8.14 -6.44
CA GLN A 124 -7.97 9.09 -5.98
C GLN A 124 -9.33 8.40 -5.95
N SER A 125 -10.08 8.62 -4.89
CA SER A 125 -11.34 7.97 -4.61
C SER A 125 -12.40 8.99 -4.22
N THR A 126 -13.60 8.90 -4.78
CA THR A 126 -14.78 9.63 -4.30
C THR A 126 -15.76 8.63 -3.74
N ILE A 127 -16.16 8.82 -2.48
CA ILE A 127 -17.02 7.91 -1.72
C ILE A 127 -18.24 8.68 -1.24
N ARG A 128 -19.44 8.21 -1.56
CA ARG A 128 -20.69 8.73 -1.01
C ARG A 128 -21.36 7.67 -0.15
N ALA A 129 -21.44 7.95 1.15
CA ALA A 129 -22.16 7.13 2.11
C ALA A 129 -23.48 7.80 2.51
N VAL A 130 -24.56 7.02 2.55
CA VAL A 130 -25.91 7.49 2.87
C VAL A 130 -26.42 6.71 4.07
N SER A 131 -26.92 7.44 5.06
CA SER A 131 -27.53 6.87 6.26
C SER A 131 -28.88 6.25 5.95
N GLY A 132 -29.12 5.08 6.53
CA GLY A 132 -30.43 4.46 6.50
C GLY A 132 -31.34 5.03 7.59
N THR A 133 -32.65 4.87 7.40
CA THR A 133 -33.63 5.24 8.42
C THR A 133 -33.51 4.42 9.71
N ASN A 134 -33.01 3.19 9.62
CA ASN A 134 -32.89 2.27 10.75
C ASN A 134 -31.43 2.05 11.17
N GLU A 135 -30.47 2.41 10.33
CA GLU A 135 -29.03 2.27 10.59
C GLU A 135 -28.31 3.49 10.02
N PRO A 136 -27.83 4.43 10.86
CA PRO A 136 -27.02 5.54 10.38
C PRO A 136 -25.63 5.07 9.96
N VAL A 137 -24.98 5.86 9.11
CA VAL A 137 -23.53 5.75 8.91
C VAL A 137 -22.83 6.14 10.22
N GLN A 138 -21.84 5.36 10.63
CA GLN A 138 -21.00 5.58 11.82
C GLN A 138 -19.52 5.67 11.44
N GLU A 139 -19.07 4.82 10.51
CA GLU A 139 -17.70 4.83 10.02
C GLU A 139 -17.68 4.54 8.52
N VAL A 140 -16.89 5.31 7.80
CA VAL A 140 -16.47 5.03 6.43
C VAL A 140 -14.96 4.82 6.45
N LYS A 141 -14.49 3.65 6.02
CA LYS A 141 -13.07 3.32 5.90
C LYS A 141 -12.77 2.86 4.48
N GLU A 142 -11.64 3.27 3.94
CA GLU A 142 -11.13 2.76 2.67
C GLU A 142 -9.83 2.00 2.91
N ILE A 143 -9.71 0.84 2.26
CA ILE A 143 -8.53 -0.04 2.33
C ILE A 143 -8.00 -0.18 0.91
N LEU A 144 -6.72 0.13 0.70
CA LEU A 144 -5.99 -0.14 -0.53
C LEU A 144 -5.05 -1.33 -0.31
N THR A 145 -5.19 -2.37 -1.13
CA THR A 145 -4.26 -3.49 -1.22
C THR A 145 -3.61 -3.49 -2.60
N VAL A 146 -2.28 -3.44 -2.61
CA VAL A 146 -1.44 -3.48 -3.79
C VAL A 146 -0.90 -4.89 -3.93
N TYR A 147 -1.14 -5.53 -5.07
CA TYR A 147 -0.61 -6.85 -5.40
C TYR A 147 0.53 -6.73 -6.39
N ALA A 148 1.60 -7.49 -6.15
CA ALA A 148 2.73 -7.62 -7.06
C ALA A 148 2.31 -8.36 -8.36
N PRO A 149 3.12 -8.29 -9.43
CA PRO A 149 2.85 -9.02 -10.68
C PRO A 149 2.74 -10.54 -10.50
N SER A 150 3.43 -11.08 -9.50
CA SER A 150 3.39 -12.50 -9.09
C SER A 150 2.09 -12.88 -8.37
N GLY A 151 1.29 -11.90 -7.93
CA GLY A 151 -0.05 -12.10 -7.37
C GLY A 151 -0.13 -12.00 -5.85
N GLU A 152 0.99 -12.02 -5.13
CA GLU A 152 1.00 -11.79 -3.68
C GLU A 152 0.71 -10.33 -3.30
N GLU A 153 0.25 -10.13 -2.07
CA GLU A 153 0.13 -8.80 -1.49
C GLU A 153 1.52 -8.17 -1.35
N PHE A 154 1.70 -7.03 -2.01
CA PHE A 154 2.92 -6.24 -1.96
C PHE A 154 2.82 -5.14 -0.90
N LYS A 155 1.67 -4.49 -0.75
CA LYS A 155 1.49 -3.46 0.28
C LYS A 155 0.03 -3.27 0.59
N ARG A 156 -0.26 -2.88 1.82
CA ARG A 156 -1.60 -2.48 2.23
C ARG A 156 -1.57 -1.17 3.00
N GLY A 157 -2.55 -0.32 2.72
CA GLY A 157 -2.82 0.92 3.43
C GLY A 157 -4.30 1.03 3.73
N GLU A 158 -4.64 1.72 4.82
CA GLU A 158 -6.03 1.96 5.19
C GLU A 158 -6.21 3.35 5.77
N LYS A 159 -7.44 3.87 5.66
CA LYS A 159 -7.80 5.16 6.22
C LYS A 159 -9.27 5.18 6.61
N ILE A 160 -9.52 5.58 7.85
CA ILE A 160 -10.84 6.02 8.27
C ILE A 160 -11.09 7.38 7.61
N VAL A 161 -12.01 7.38 6.63
CA VAL A 161 -12.41 8.53 5.83
C VAL A 161 -13.35 9.43 6.63
N SER A 162 -14.24 8.82 7.41
CA SER A 162 -15.07 9.49 8.40
C SER A 162 -15.37 8.56 9.57
N SER A 163 -15.32 9.09 10.78
CA SER A 163 -15.87 8.49 12.01
C SER A 163 -17.00 9.33 12.60
N ALA A 164 -17.45 10.36 11.87
CA ALA A 164 -18.57 11.19 12.26
C ALA A 164 -19.88 10.50 11.85
N PRO A 165 -20.85 10.34 12.77
CA PRO A 165 -22.15 9.78 12.42
C PRO A 165 -22.88 10.62 11.36
N GLY A 166 -23.53 9.94 10.42
CA GLY A 166 -24.33 10.56 9.36
C GLY A 166 -23.75 10.40 7.96
N SER A 167 -24.58 10.75 6.97
CA SER A 167 -24.22 10.68 5.55
C SER A 167 -23.05 11.61 5.20
N GLY A 168 -22.44 11.40 4.05
CA GLY A 168 -21.41 12.30 3.55
C GLY A 168 -20.82 11.87 2.23
N GLU A 169 -20.22 12.83 1.54
CA GLU A 169 -19.37 12.58 0.38
C GLU A 169 -17.95 13.01 0.69
N PHE A 170 -16.99 12.18 0.30
CA PHE A 170 -15.60 12.32 0.66
C PHE A 170 -14.72 12.05 -0.54
N ASP A 171 -13.71 12.89 -0.71
CA ASP A 171 -12.56 12.59 -1.56
C ASP A 171 -11.44 12.04 -0.67
N ASN A 172 -10.91 10.90 -1.06
CA ASN A 172 -9.76 10.26 -0.42
C ASN A 172 -8.67 10.03 -1.46
N SER A 173 -7.41 10.02 -1.02
CA SER A 173 -6.31 9.64 -1.89
C SER A 173 -5.22 8.87 -1.18
N PHE A 174 -4.75 7.81 -1.81
CA PHE A 174 -3.55 7.07 -1.44
C PHE A 174 -2.42 7.42 -2.42
N THR A 175 -1.28 7.88 -1.92
CA THR A 175 -0.07 8.09 -2.72
C THR A 175 0.93 7.00 -2.41
N LEU A 176 1.12 6.10 -3.36
CA LEU A 176 2.05 4.97 -3.33
C LEU A 176 3.38 5.37 -3.99
N LYS A 177 4.50 4.96 -3.38
CA LYS A 177 5.81 4.94 -4.05
C LYS A 177 6.39 3.53 -4.00
N LEU A 178 6.61 2.94 -5.16
CA LEU A 178 7.26 1.64 -5.28
C LEU A 178 8.78 1.81 -5.17
N PRO A 179 9.48 1.07 -4.30
CA PRO A 179 10.92 1.24 -4.12
C PRO A 179 11.71 0.78 -5.36
N ALA A 180 12.95 1.26 -5.49
CA ALA A 180 13.89 0.72 -6.46
C ALA A 180 14.06 -0.79 -6.25
N GLY A 181 14.11 -1.55 -7.35
CA GLY A 181 14.18 -3.01 -7.32
C GLY A 181 12.84 -3.72 -7.16
N ALA A 182 11.73 -3.00 -6.98
CA ALA A 182 10.38 -3.61 -7.03
C ALA A 182 10.19 -4.41 -8.35
N PRO A 183 9.56 -5.60 -8.30
CA PRO A 183 9.38 -6.44 -9.48
C PRO A 183 8.71 -5.68 -10.62
N GLN A 184 9.27 -5.76 -11.82
CA GLN A 184 8.64 -5.18 -13.00
C GLN A 184 7.39 -5.98 -13.39
N GLY A 185 6.41 -5.30 -14.00
CA GLY A 185 5.17 -5.93 -14.44
C GLY A 185 3.93 -5.15 -14.04
N THR A 186 2.78 -5.80 -14.20
CA THR A 186 1.48 -5.21 -13.89
C THR A 186 1.12 -5.45 -12.42
N TYR A 187 1.02 -4.37 -11.66
CA TYR A 187 0.49 -4.37 -10.29
C TYR A 187 -1.02 -4.22 -10.33
N ARG A 188 -1.72 -4.90 -9.40
CA ARG A 188 -3.15 -4.72 -9.20
C ARG A 188 -3.40 -3.90 -7.93
N LEU A 189 -4.12 -2.81 -8.07
CA LEU A 189 -4.52 -1.93 -6.98
C LEU A 189 -5.98 -2.22 -6.67
N LYS A 190 -6.24 -2.96 -5.58
CA LYS A 190 -7.58 -3.29 -5.11
C LYS A 190 -7.96 -2.36 -3.97
N SER A 191 -8.99 -1.56 -4.15
CA SER A 191 -9.50 -0.67 -3.12
C SER A 191 -10.91 -1.07 -2.70
N GLN A 192 -11.19 -1.04 -1.41
CA GLN A 192 -12.45 -1.46 -0.83
C GLN A 192 -12.94 -0.43 0.19
N VAL A 193 -14.22 -0.07 0.09
CA VAL A 193 -14.89 0.70 1.13
C VAL A 193 -15.49 -0.26 2.15
N VAL A 194 -15.24 -0.01 3.42
CA VAL A 194 -15.85 -0.66 4.57
C VAL A 194 -16.76 0.36 5.24
N LEU A 195 -18.05 0.02 5.35
CA LEU A 195 -19.07 0.89 5.93
C LEU A 195 -19.57 0.26 7.22
N ASN A 196 -19.48 0.96 8.35
CA ASN A 196 -19.87 0.45 9.68
C ASN A 196 -19.22 -0.91 9.99
N GLY A 197 -17.95 -1.11 9.59
CA GLY A 197 -17.23 -2.37 9.74
C GLY A 197 -17.63 -3.48 8.76
N LYS A 198 -18.67 -3.29 7.93
CA LYS A 198 -19.11 -4.25 6.92
C LYS A 198 -18.38 -4.00 5.60
N PRO A 199 -17.75 -5.02 4.97
CA PRO A 199 -17.16 -4.88 3.65
C PRO A 199 -18.20 -4.44 2.62
N GLY A 200 -17.87 -3.41 1.84
CA GLY A 200 -18.73 -2.85 0.81
C GLY A 200 -18.11 -2.98 -0.59
N ILE A 201 -18.32 -1.95 -1.40
CA ILE A 201 -17.93 -1.93 -2.81
C ILE A 201 -16.41 -2.01 -2.95
N THR A 202 -15.96 -2.78 -3.94
CA THR A 202 -14.54 -2.93 -4.30
C THR A 202 -14.31 -2.41 -5.72
N ARG A 203 -13.15 -1.78 -5.95
CA ARG A 203 -12.63 -1.40 -7.27
C ARG A 203 -11.24 -1.98 -7.47
N GLU A 204 -10.95 -2.37 -8.70
CA GLU A 204 -9.61 -2.81 -9.09
C GLU A 204 -9.11 -1.92 -10.22
N ASN A 205 -7.86 -1.52 -10.11
CA ASN A 205 -7.12 -0.78 -11.13
C ASN A 205 -5.81 -1.53 -11.41
N GLN A 206 -5.25 -1.33 -12.59
CA GLN A 206 -3.97 -1.90 -12.98
C GLN A 206 -2.96 -0.79 -13.21
N LEU A 207 -1.70 -1.07 -12.88
CA LEU A 207 -0.58 -0.18 -13.04
C LEU A 207 0.60 -0.95 -13.62
N GLN A 208 1.22 -0.44 -14.68
CA GLN A 208 2.43 -1.04 -15.23
C GLN A 208 3.67 -0.40 -14.62
N LEU A 209 4.50 -1.18 -13.93
CA LEU A 209 5.84 -0.76 -13.54
C LEU A 209 6.83 -1.18 -14.64
N ALA A 210 7.57 -0.22 -15.19
CA ALA A 210 8.58 -0.45 -16.21
C ALA A 210 9.91 0.22 -15.84
N ARG A 211 11.04 -0.35 -16.28
CA ARG A 211 12.28 0.43 -16.38
C ARG A 211 12.13 1.34 -17.59
N VAL A 212 12.39 2.62 -17.41
CA VAL A 212 12.44 3.57 -18.51
C VAL A 212 13.82 4.19 -18.50
N GLY A 213 14.69 3.63 -19.36
CA GLY A 213 16.08 4.04 -19.58
C GLY A 213 17.09 3.12 -18.87
N ASP A 214 17.77 2.28 -19.65
CA ASP A 214 18.98 1.58 -19.21
C ASP A 214 20.18 2.48 -19.56
N THR A 215 20.81 3.08 -18.55
CA THR A 215 22.25 3.33 -18.62
C THR A 215 22.88 2.47 -17.55
N PHE A 216 23.08 1.19 -17.88
CA PHE A 216 24.05 0.38 -17.17
C PHE A 216 25.42 0.90 -17.57
N THR A 217 26.01 1.77 -16.77
CA THR A 217 27.46 1.95 -16.82
C THR A 217 28.06 0.67 -16.24
N VAL A 218 28.31 -0.30 -17.13
CA VAL A 218 29.18 -1.43 -16.81
C VAL A 218 30.56 -0.82 -16.64
N ALA A 219 30.98 -0.55 -15.40
CA ALA A 219 32.38 -0.38 -15.12
C ALA A 219 33.01 -1.77 -15.33
N MET A 220 33.68 -1.94 -16.48
CA MET A 220 34.63 -3.02 -16.66
C MET A 220 35.70 -2.83 -15.58
N LEU A 221 35.76 -3.73 -14.62
CA LEU A 221 36.95 -3.91 -13.79
C LEU A 221 37.83 -4.89 -14.55
N ASP A 222 38.81 -4.32 -15.24
CA ASP A 222 39.99 -5.01 -15.70
C ASP A 222 40.89 -5.36 -14.49
N HIS A 223 41.59 -6.50 -14.61
CA HIS A 223 42.54 -7.18 -13.72
C HIS A 223 42.03 -8.36 -12.88
#